data_AF-A0A972EYV5-F1
#
_entry.id   AF-A0A972EYV5-F1
#
_cell.length_a   1.000
_cell.length_b   1.000
_cell.length_c   1.000
_cell.angle_alpha   90.00
_cell.angle_beta   90.00
_cell.angle_gamma   90.00
#
_symmetry.space_group_name_H-M   'P 1'
#
loop_
_entity.id
_entity.type
_entity.pdbx_description
1 polymer ?
#
loop_
_entity_poly.entity_id
_entity_poly.type
_entity_poly.pdbx_seq_one_letter_code
_entity_poly.pdbx_strand_id
1 'polypeptide(L)'
;LSAVYGATASDAVVSFSRQEKAAMFRALRETIPEFRSRIRIFSPLSSLRALERSYEGDRSAGRACRGGSDFFFIDAAGGATFPCGYRGEENLGPFWDLNLSRPPLPPRCRECDWECFRDPTELMGPFQELFSAPVELFVKTVRDRLQASLWLEDLRYYRAAGFFNGRRPPDSVRLARFAPAAAG
;
A
#
# COMPACT_ATOMS: atom_id res chain seq x y z
N LEU A 1 -4.44 -18.37 -2.02
CA LEU A 1 -5.21 -17.43 -2.86
C LEU A 1 -5.32 -18.02 -4.26
N SER A 2 -6.54 -18.16 -4.79
CA SER A 2 -6.79 -18.48 -6.19
C SER A 2 -7.11 -17.21 -6.96
N ALA A 3 -6.32 -16.85 -7.96
CA ALA A 3 -6.51 -15.62 -8.71
C ALA A 3 -7.55 -15.80 -9.82
N VAL A 4 -8.46 -14.84 -9.94
CA VAL A 4 -9.35 -14.66 -11.10
C VAL A 4 -8.79 -13.64 -12.10
N TYR A 5 -7.74 -12.93 -11.69
CA TYR A 5 -7.05 -11.95 -12.51
C TYR A 5 -6.10 -12.62 -13.49
N GLY A 6 -6.39 -12.52 -14.79
CA GLY A 6 -5.64 -13.20 -15.85
C GLY A 6 -4.19 -12.77 -16.06
N ALA A 7 -3.72 -11.70 -15.40
CA ALA A 7 -2.30 -11.30 -15.47
C ALA A 7 -1.40 -12.06 -14.47
N THR A 8 -1.91 -13.12 -13.83
CA THR A 8 -1.06 -14.05 -13.08
C THR A 8 -0.42 -15.07 -14.02
N ALA A 9 0.88 -15.28 -13.89
CA ALA A 9 1.55 -16.37 -14.60
C ALA A 9 1.02 -17.73 -14.09
N SER A 10 0.73 -18.64 -15.02
CA SER A 10 0.39 -20.04 -14.71
C SER A 10 1.56 -20.78 -14.05
N ASP A 11 2.77 -20.39 -14.41
CA ASP A 11 4.02 -21.01 -13.99
C ASP A 11 4.88 -20.03 -13.20
N ALA A 12 5.61 -20.55 -12.22
CA ALA A 12 6.57 -19.79 -11.44
C ALA A 12 7.83 -19.49 -12.29
N VAL A 13 7.78 -18.44 -13.11
CA VAL A 13 8.92 -17.99 -13.91
C VAL A 13 9.96 -17.28 -13.04
N VAL A 14 9.50 -16.48 -12.06
CA VAL A 14 10.35 -15.80 -11.07
C VAL A 14 9.65 -15.86 -9.71
N SER A 15 10.35 -16.37 -8.70
CA SER A 15 9.84 -16.44 -7.33
C SER A 15 10.92 -15.96 -6.35
N PHE A 16 10.51 -15.17 -5.37
CA PHE A 16 11.36 -14.72 -4.28
C PHE A 16 10.92 -15.37 -2.98
N SER A 17 11.88 -15.85 -2.20
CA SER A 17 11.71 -16.21 -0.81
C SER A 17 11.29 -14.99 0.03
N ARG A 18 10.78 -15.24 1.24
CA ARG A 18 10.42 -14.16 2.17
C ARG A 18 11.64 -13.29 2.52
N GLN A 19 12.82 -13.89 2.66
CA GLN A 19 14.04 -13.17 2.98
C GLN A 19 14.48 -12.26 1.83
N GLU A 20 14.40 -12.76 0.59
CA GLU A 20 14.69 -11.95 -0.60
C GLU A 20 13.70 -10.78 -0.75
N LYS A 21 12.41 -11.01 -0.48
CA LYS A 21 11.42 -9.93 -0.47
C LYS A 21 11.70 -8.88 0.61
N ALA A 22 12.03 -9.30 1.84
CA ALA A 22 12.41 -8.37 2.90
C ALA A 22 13.63 -7.53 2.50
N ALA A 23 14.67 -8.16 1.95
CA ALA A 23 15.87 -7.48 1.47
C ALA A 23 15.56 -6.50 0.33
N MET A 24 14.71 -6.89 -0.62
CA MET A 24 14.26 -6.04 -1.72
C MET A 24 13.52 -4.80 -1.22
N PHE A 25 12.54 -4.95 -0.33
CA PHE A 25 11.80 -3.80 0.21
C PHE A 25 12.67 -2.89 1.07
N ARG A 26 13.62 -3.46 1.81
CA ARG A 26 14.65 -2.69 2.52
C ARG A 26 15.50 -1.86 1.55
N ALA A 27 16.01 -2.49 0.50
CA ALA A 27 16.82 -1.80 -0.51
C ALA A 27 16.04 -0.64 -1.16
N LEU A 28 14.78 -0.88 -1.57
CA LEU A 28 13.92 0.18 -2.08
C LEU A 28 13.73 1.31 -1.05
N ARG A 29 13.44 0.98 0.21
CA ARG A 29 13.24 1.97 1.28
C ARG A 29 14.48 2.84 1.50
N GLU A 30 15.67 2.28 1.36
CA GLU A 30 16.94 2.97 1.58
C GLU A 30 17.38 3.79 0.36
N THR A 31 17.13 3.29 -0.85
CA THR A 31 17.53 3.96 -2.10
C THR A 31 16.59 5.09 -2.51
N ILE A 32 15.27 4.94 -2.33
CA ILE A 32 14.30 5.94 -2.78
C ILE A 32 14.58 7.37 -2.25
N PRO A 33 14.91 7.57 -0.96
CA PRO A 33 15.27 8.89 -0.43
C PRO A 33 16.36 9.61 -1.21
N GLU A 34 17.32 8.88 -1.80
CA GLU A 34 18.42 9.46 -2.59
C GLU A 34 17.94 10.18 -3.87
N PHE A 35 16.78 9.78 -4.38
CA PHE A 35 16.24 10.25 -5.66
C PHE A 35 14.99 11.12 -5.52
N ARG A 36 14.37 11.18 -4.34
CA ARG A 36 13.12 11.94 -4.09
C ARG A 36 13.23 13.42 -4.40
N SER A 37 14.42 14.00 -4.30
CA SER A 37 14.67 15.41 -4.67
C SER A 37 14.78 15.66 -6.18
N ARG A 38 15.02 14.62 -6.96
CA ARG A 38 15.35 14.69 -8.41
C ARG A 38 14.18 14.23 -9.28
N ILE A 39 13.49 13.18 -8.86
CA ILE A 39 12.37 12.58 -9.58
C ILE A 39 11.20 12.27 -8.64
N ARG A 40 10.00 12.14 -9.21
CA ARG A 40 8.79 11.73 -8.48
C ARG A 40 8.73 10.21 -8.41
N ILE A 41 8.83 9.63 -7.22
CA ILE A 41 8.74 8.18 -7.01
C ILE A 41 7.51 7.86 -6.18
N PHE A 42 6.54 7.14 -6.76
CA PHE A 42 5.29 6.78 -6.10
C PHE A 42 5.43 5.45 -5.34
N SER A 43 6.29 5.43 -4.33
CA SER A 43 6.43 4.30 -3.39
C SER A 43 6.67 4.88 -1.98
N PRO A 44 5.65 4.89 -1.10
CA PRO A 44 5.78 5.41 0.26
C PRO A 44 6.75 4.56 1.10
N LEU A 45 7.64 5.19 1.86
CA LEU A 45 8.60 4.49 2.72
C LEU A 45 7.90 3.78 3.88
N SER A 46 6.81 4.37 4.38
CA SER A 46 5.93 3.76 5.38
C SER A 46 5.35 2.43 4.89
N SER A 47 4.90 2.36 3.64
CA SER A 47 4.44 1.12 3.05
C SER A 47 5.59 0.12 2.89
N LEU A 48 6.74 0.53 2.33
CA LEU A 48 7.90 -0.37 2.16
C LEU A 48 8.39 -0.95 3.49
N ARG A 49 8.43 -0.13 4.55
CA ARG A 49 8.73 -0.59 5.91
C ARG A 49 7.71 -1.61 6.42
N ALA A 50 6.42 -1.40 6.15
CA ALA A 50 5.39 -2.36 6.55
C ALA A 50 5.58 -3.73 5.85
N LEU A 51 5.95 -3.76 4.57
CA LEU A 51 6.26 -5.02 3.87
C LEU A 51 7.56 -5.65 4.36
N GLU A 52 8.61 -4.87 4.54
CA GLU A 52 9.88 -5.34 5.13
C GLU A 52 9.59 -6.10 6.44
N ARG A 53 8.89 -5.47 7.39
CA ARG A 53 8.53 -6.08 8.68
C ARG A 53 7.63 -7.31 8.53
N SER A 54 6.65 -7.26 7.61
CA SER A 54 5.77 -8.40 7.33
C SER A 54 6.54 -9.62 6.83
N TYR A 55 7.51 -9.41 5.94
CA TYR A 55 8.37 -10.47 5.42
C TYR A 55 9.42 -10.95 6.42
N GLU A 56 9.86 -10.10 7.35
CA GLU A 56 10.71 -10.47 8.49
C GLU A 56 10.01 -11.28 9.57
N GLY A 57 8.67 -11.34 9.56
CA GLY A 57 7.89 -12.21 10.46
C GLY A 57 6.78 -11.51 11.24
N ASP A 58 6.73 -10.18 11.24
CA ASP A 58 5.65 -9.44 11.90
C ASP A 58 4.38 -9.43 11.03
N ARG A 59 3.54 -10.45 11.19
CA ARG A 59 2.25 -10.54 10.49
C ARG A 59 1.27 -9.42 10.85
N SER A 60 1.53 -8.65 11.92
CA SER A 60 0.73 -7.49 12.31
C SER A 60 1.24 -6.17 11.72
N ALA A 61 2.37 -6.17 11.02
CA ALA A 61 2.90 -5.01 10.33
C ALA A 61 1.96 -4.54 9.21
N GLY A 62 1.79 -3.21 9.12
CA GLY A 62 0.92 -2.57 8.14
C GLY A 62 -0.58 -2.79 8.40
N ARG A 63 -1.37 -2.37 7.42
CA ARG A 63 -2.83 -2.41 7.39
C ARG A 63 -3.32 -3.43 6.38
N ALA A 64 -4.45 -4.04 6.70
CA ALA A 64 -5.06 -5.01 5.81
C ALA A 64 -5.65 -4.34 4.56
N CYS A 65 -5.48 -5.00 3.42
CA CYS A 65 -6.01 -4.61 2.12
C CYS A 65 -7.54 -4.42 2.18
N ARG A 66 -8.01 -3.31 1.63
CA ARG A 66 -9.43 -2.88 1.63
C ARG A 66 -10.23 -3.41 0.44
N GLY A 67 -9.73 -4.45 -0.23
CA GLY A 67 -10.46 -5.16 -1.27
C GLY A 67 -11.69 -5.85 -0.69
N GLY A 68 -12.84 -5.63 -1.30
CA GLY A 68 -14.15 -6.07 -0.81
C GLY A 68 -14.83 -5.09 0.15
N SER A 69 -14.19 -3.96 0.47
CA SER A 69 -14.79 -2.88 1.26
C SER A 69 -14.82 -1.57 0.49
N ASP A 70 -13.68 -1.16 -0.06
CA ASP A 70 -13.51 0.15 -0.71
C ASP A 70 -13.42 0.03 -2.22
N PHE A 71 -12.95 -1.12 -2.69
CA PHE A 71 -12.85 -1.46 -4.10
C PHE A 71 -13.16 -2.92 -4.30
N PHE A 72 -13.56 -3.25 -5.52
CA PHE A 72 -13.93 -4.59 -5.94
C PHE A 72 -13.27 -4.89 -7.28
N PHE A 73 -12.99 -6.17 -7.51
CA PHE A 73 -12.61 -6.67 -8.82
C PHE A 73 -13.85 -7.26 -9.49
N ILE A 74 -14.16 -6.82 -10.71
CA ILE A 74 -15.27 -7.35 -11.50
C ILE A 74 -14.66 -8.06 -12.68
N ASP A 75 -14.93 -9.36 -12.80
CA ASP A 75 -14.52 -10.13 -13.97
C ASP A 75 -15.28 -9.65 -15.21
N ALA A 76 -14.55 -9.37 -16.28
CA ALA A 76 -15.13 -8.89 -17.52
C ALA A 76 -15.83 -9.99 -18.32
N ALA A 77 -15.47 -11.27 -18.13
CA ALA A 77 -16.06 -12.38 -18.87
C ALA A 77 -17.45 -12.74 -18.34
N GLY A 78 -17.60 -12.86 -17.02
CA GLY A 78 -18.84 -13.28 -16.37
C GLY A 78 -19.59 -12.20 -15.58
N GLY A 79 -18.99 -11.01 -15.37
CA GLY A 79 -19.58 -9.94 -14.55
C GLY A 79 -19.61 -10.25 -13.04
N ALA A 80 -18.95 -11.32 -12.61
CA ALA A 80 -18.86 -11.71 -11.21
C ALA A 80 -17.92 -10.77 -10.43
N THR A 81 -18.29 -10.49 -9.17
CA THR A 81 -17.58 -9.53 -8.31
C THR A 81 -16.80 -10.27 -7.24
N PHE A 82 -15.58 -9.80 -6.97
CA PHE A 82 -14.67 -10.35 -5.98
C PHE A 82 -14.06 -9.22 -5.15
N PRO A 83 -13.58 -9.50 -3.92
CA PRO A 83 -12.90 -8.50 -3.11
C PRO A 83 -11.66 -7.91 -3.80
N CYS A 84 -10.88 -8.75 -4.47
CA CYS A 84 -9.81 -8.32 -5.37
C CYS A 84 -9.48 -9.47 -6.35
N GLY A 85 -8.67 -9.18 -7.37
CA GLY A 85 -8.31 -10.16 -8.41
C GLY A 85 -7.57 -11.41 -7.92
N TYR A 86 -7.03 -11.39 -6.70
CA TYR A 86 -6.34 -12.52 -6.07
C TYR A 86 -7.24 -13.34 -5.11
N ARG A 87 -8.44 -12.83 -4.78
CA ARG A 87 -9.38 -13.47 -3.85
C ARG A 87 -10.53 -14.12 -4.62
N GLY A 88 -10.19 -14.96 -5.61
CA GLY A 88 -11.12 -15.61 -6.53
C GLY A 88 -12.04 -16.66 -5.90
N GLU A 89 -11.67 -17.19 -4.74
CA GLU A 89 -12.53 -18.11 -3.97
C GLU A 89 -13.69 -17.38 -3.27
N GLU A 90 -13.68 -16.04 -3.27
CA GLU A 90 -14.65 -15.21 -2.56
C GLU A 90 -15.59 -14.50 -3.55
N ASN A 91 -16.32 -15.29 -4.35
CA ASN A 91 -17.31 -14.76 -5.30
C ASN A 91 -18.48 -14.09 -4.55
N LEU A 92 -18.69 -12.80 -4.77
CA LEU A 92 -19.74 -11.98 -4.17
C LEU A 92 -21.01 -11.90 -5.04
N GLY A 93 -21.04 -12.61 -6.17
CA GLY A 93 -22.11 -12.57 -7.15
C GLY A 93 -21.94 -11.44 -8.19
N PRO A 94 -22.94 -11.24 -9.05
CA PRO A 94 -22.92 -10.15 -10.04
C PRO A 94 -22.89 -8.77 -9.38
N PHE A 95 -22.21 -7.81 -10.02
CA PHE A 95 -22.05 -6.47 -9.44
C PHE A 95 -23.38 -5.75 -9.16
N TRP A 96 -24.37 -5.91 -10.04
CA TRP A 96 -25.69 -5.27 -9.90
C TRP A 96 -26.52 -5.84 -8.74
N ASP A 97 -26.18 -7.04 -8.24
CA ASP A 97 -26.84 -7.66 -7.09
C ASP A 97 -26.15 -7.30 -5.76
N LEU A 98 -25.01 -6.61 -5.82
CA LEU A 98 -24.23 -6.26 -4.64
C LEU A 98 -24.94 -5.19 -3.82
N ASN A 99 -25.29 -5.51 -2.58
CA ASN A 99 -25.85 -4.54 -1.65
C ASN A 99 -24.75 -3.68 -1.02
N LEU A 100 -24.43 -2.56 -1.69
CA LEU A 100 -23.44 -1.58 -1.23
C LEU A 100 -23.86 -0.82 0.04
N SER A 101 -25.13 -0.92 0.46
CA SER A 101 -25.61 -0.31 1.71
C SER A 101 -25.29 -1.15 2.94
N ARG A 102 -24.88 -2.42 2.78
CA ARG A 102 -24.43 -3.24 3.91
C ARG A 102 -23.05 -2.78 4.38
N PRO A 103 -22.80 -2.75 5.69
CA PRO A 103 -21.47 -2.44 6.19
C PRO A 103 -20.48 -3.48 5.65
N PRO A 104 -19.34 -3.05 5.10
CA PRO A 104 -18.35 -3.98 4.58
C PRO A 104 -17.76 -4.81 5.71
N LEU A 105 -17.33 -6.03 5.38
CA LEU A 105 -16.59 -6.85 6.34
C LEU A 105 -15.27 -6.17 6.70
N PRO A 106 -14.80 -6.29 7.96
CA PRO A 106 -13.50 -5.74 8.35
C PRO A 106 -12.38 -6.28 7.45
N PRO A 107 -11.49 -5.42 6.93
CA PRO A 107 -10.33 -5.84 6.15
C PRO A 107 -9.45 -6.83 6.93
N ARG A 108 -9.14 -7.99 6.34
CA ARG A 108 -8.30 -9.04 6.96
C ARG A 108 -7.09 -9.45 6.13
N CYS A 109 -7.13 -9.27 4.82
CA CYS A 109 -6.07 -9.71 3.93
C CYS A 109 -4.80 -8.86 4.11
N ARG A 110 -3.65 -9.50 4.28
CA ARG A 110 -2.33 -8.84 4.42
C ARG A 110 -1.28 -9.39 3.45
N GLU A 111 -1.73 -10.13 2.43
CA GLU A 111 -0.86 -10.82 1.47
C GLU A 111 -0.55 -9.97 0.23
N CYS A 112 -0.99 -8.71 0.22
CA CYS A 112 -0.87 -7.83 -0.94
C CYS A 112 0.48 -7.11 -0.96
N ASP A 113 1.35 -7.49 -1.91
CA ASP A 113 2.56 -6.74 -2.24
C ASP A 113 2.28 -5.59 -3.23
N TRP A 114 1.09 -5.53 -3.81
CA TRP A 114 0.75 -4.58 -4.87
C TRP A 114 0.59 -3.15 -4.33
N GLU A 115 1.53 -2.30 -4.74
CA GLU A 115 1.60 -0.88 -4.38
C GLU A 115 0.28 -0.14 -4.62
N CYS A 116 -0.38 -0.35 -5.77
CA CYS A 116 -1.57 0.42 -6.17
C CYS A 116 -2.75 0.34 -5.19
N PHE A 117 -2.92 -0.76 -4.46
CA PHE A 117 -4.04 -0.93 -3.50
C PHE A 117 -3.59 -0.81 -2.05
N ARG A 118 -2.36 -1.24 -1.77
CA ARG A 118 -1.78 -1.21 -0.43
C ARG A 118 -1.36 0.21 -0.05
N ASP A 119 -0.72 0.96 -0.94
CA ASP A 119 -0.18 2.27 -0.60
C ASP A 119 -1.26 3.29 -0.24
N PRO A 120 -2.41 3.36 -0.96
CA PRO A 120 -3.54 4.15 -0.50
C PRO A 120 -4.05 3.70 0.86
N THR A 121 -4.09 2.39 1.13
CA THR A 121 -4.53 1.85 2.42
C THR A 121 -3.60 2.26 3.56
N GLU A 122 -2.27 2.23 3.33
CA GLU A 122 -1.29 2.66 4.33
C GLU A 122 -1.30 4.17 4.57
N LEU A 123 -1.40 4.96 3.50
CA LEU A 123 -1.42 6.42 3.60
C LEU A 123 -2.72 6.94 4.22
N MET A 124 -3.86 6.37 3.83
CA MET A 124 -5.19 6.79 4.30
C MET A 124 -5.60 6.13 5.62
N GLY A 125 -4.98 5.01 5.97
CA GLY A 125 -5.30 4.23 7.16
C GLY A 125 -5.33 5.03 8.47
N PRO A 126 -4.31 5.85 8.80
CA PRO A 126 -4.34 6.68 10.00
C PRO A 126 -5.53 7.65 10.04
N PHE A 127 -5.94 8.22 8.90
CA PHE A 127 -7.11 9.09 8.85
C PHE A 127 -8.40 8.31 9.13
N GLN A 128 -8.50 7.07 8.64
CA GLN A 128 -9.65 6.20 8.90
C GLN A 128 -9.68 5.75 10.37
N GLU A 129 -8.54 5.31 10.91
CA GLU A 129 -8.39 4.89 12.31
C GLU A 129 -8.64 6.03 13.29
N LEU A 130 -8.38 7.29 12.92
CA LEU A 130 -8.71 8.45 13.75
C LEU A 130 -10.21 8.52 14.06
N PHE A 131 -11.07 8.15 13.12
CA PHE A 131 -12.52 8.18 13.30
C PHE A 131 -13.10 6.88 13.84
N SER A 132 -12.47 5.73 13.57
CA SER A 132 -12.99 4.41 13.97
C SER A 132 -12.34 3.83 15.23
N ALA A 133 -11.07 4.12 15.50
CA ALA A 133 -10.26 3.51 16.56
C ALA A 133 -9.14 4.46 17.07
N PRO A 134 -9.47 5.66 17.58
CA PRO A 134 -8.47 6.69 17.92
C PRO A 134 -7.46 6.25 18.99
N VAL A 135 -7.90 5.46 19.96
CA VAL A 135 -7.01 4.92 21.02
C VAL A 135 -6.00 3.95 20.43
N GLU A 136 -6.42 3.07 19.51
CA GLU A 136 -5.53 2.13 18.85
C GLU A 136 -4.50 2.85 17.98
N LEU A 137 -4.93 3.88 17.23
CA LEU A 137 -4.03 4.74 16.47
C LEU A 137 -2.97 5.39 17.35
N PHE A 138 -3.36 5.94 18.50
CA PHE A 138 -2.43 6.54 19.46
C PHE A 138 -1.42 5.51 19.97
N VAL A 139 -1.89 4.34 20.39
CA VAL A 139 -1.01 3.25 20.86
C VAL A 139 -0.02 2.82 19.77
N LYS A 140 -0.49 2.61 18.53
CA LYS A 140 0.38 2.27 17.38
C LYS A 140 1.44 3.34 17.14
N THR A 141 1.04 4.60 17.15
CA THR A 141 1.92 5.76 16.91
C THR A 141 3.01 5.87 17.97
N VAL A 142 2.68 5.65 19.24
CA VAL A 142 3.67 5.69 20.33
C VAL A 142 4.62 4.50 20.28
N ARG A 143 4.12 3.30 19.92
CA ARG A 143 4.91 2.07 19.85
C ARG A 143 5.87 2.02 18.66
N ASP A 144 5.50 2.59 17.52
CA ASP A 144 6.34 2.62 16.31
C ASP A 144 6.50 4.05 15.78
N ARG A 145 7.30 4.83 16.51
CA ARG A 145 7.59 6.23 16.15
C ARG A 145 8.25 6.36 14.78
N LEU A 146 9.04 5.37 14.37
CA LEU A 146 9.68 5.37 13.06
C LEU A 146 8.65 5.22 11.95
N GLN A 147 7.70 4.28 12.07
CA GLN A 147 6.60 4.16 11.12
C GLN A 147 5.77 5.45 11.03
N ALA A 148 5.47 6.08 12.16
CA ALA A 148 4.74 7.34 12.19
C ALA A 148 5.51 8.49 11.51
N SER A 149 6.83 8.57 11.74
CA SER A 149 7.71 9.55 11.10
C SER A 149 7.74 9.36 9.58
N LEU A 150 7.93 8.13 9.11
CA LEU A 150 7.94 7.81 7.67
C LEU A 150 6.60 8.14 7.01
N TRP A 151 5.48 7.81 7.67
CA TRP A 151 4.14 8.15 7.16
C TRP A 151 3.96 9.67 7.01
N LEU A 152 4.36 10.45 8.01
CA LEU A 152 4.26 11.90 7.95
C LEU A 152 5.16 12.49 6.84
N GLU A 153 6.35 11.93 6.67
CA GLU A 153 7.26 12.29 5.58
C GLU A 153 6.67 11.96 4.21
N ASP A 154 6.07 10.79 4.04
CA ASP A 154 5.41 10.39 2.81
C ASP A 154 4.24 11.34 2.46
N LEU A 155 3.45 11.78 3.44
CA LEU A 155 2.39 12.77 3.19
C LEU A 155 2.95 14.12 2.74
N ARG A 156 4.06 14.57 3.36
CA ARG A 156 4.76 15.80 2.95
C ARG A 156 5.30 15.66 1.53
N TYR A 157 5.89 14.51 1.21
CA TYR A 157 6.41 14.22 -0.12
C TYR A 157 5.31 14.15 -1.17
N TYR A 158 4.21 13.46 -0.88
CA TYR A 158 3.04 13.36 -1.76
C TYR A 158 2.50 14.74 -2.14
N ARG A 159 2.42 15.66 -1.17
CA ARG A 159 2.06 17.07 -1.42
C ARG A 159 3.12 17.82 -2.23
N ALA A 160 4.41 17.63 -1.92
CA ALA A 160 5.51 18.29 -2.64
C ALA A 160 5.61 17.85 -4.11
N ALA A 161 5.32 16.57 -4.39
CA ALA A 161 5.23 16.00 -5.73
C ALA A 161 3.98 16.46 -6.52
N GLY A 162 3.17 17.36 -5.96
CA GLY A 162 1.95 17.85 -6.58
C GLY A 162 0.90 16.76 -6.75
N PHE A 163 0.79 15.88 -5.76
CA PHE A 163 -0.13 14.72 -5.77
C PHE A 163 0.12 13.80 -6.97
N PHE A 164 1.36 13.73 -7.45
CA PHE A 164 1.77 12.94 -8.62
C PHE A 164 0.99 13.27 -9.90
N ASN A 165 0.61 14.54 -10.07
CA ASN A 165 -0.04 14.98 -11.30
C ASN A 165 0.91 14.87 -12.51
N GLY A 166 0.73 13.83 -13.33
CA GLY A 166 1.53 13.56 -14.53
C GLY A 166 1.43 14.62 -15.63
N ARG A 167 0.46 15.54 -15.56
CA ARG A 167 0.29 16.65 -16.52
C ARG A 167 1.18 17.85 -16.21
N ARG A 168 1.91 17.82 -15.09
CA ARG A 168 2.82 18.90 -14.67
C ARG A 168 4.22 18.34 -14.45
N PRO A 169 5.27 19.11 -14.79
CA PRO A 169 6.64 18.72 -14.45
C PRO A 169 6.84 18.72 -12.92
N PRO A 170 7.87 18.02 -12.40
CA PRO A 170 8.25 18.10 -11.00
C PRO A 170 8.61 19.55 -10.57
N ASP A 171 8.16 19.96 -9.39
CA ASP A 171 8.55 21.22 -8.77
C ASP A 171 9.88 21.03 -8.04
N SER A 172 10.98 21.39 -8.71
CA SER A 172 12.35 21.19 -8.20
C SER A 172 12.59 21.89 -6.87
N VAL A 173 11.98 23.05 -6.63
CA VAL A 173 12.13 23.83 -5.39
C VAL A 173 11.47 23.11 -4.22
N ARG A 174 10.26 22.55 -4.43
CA ARG A 174 9.59 21.77 -3.38
C ARG A 174 10.29 20.44 -3.11
N LEU A 175 10.76 19.77 -4.16
CA LEU A 175 11.41 18.47 -4.06
C LEU A 175 12.82 18.57 -3.44
N ALA A 176 13.53 19.68 -3.60
CA ALA A 176 14.87 19.87 -3.03
C ALA A 176 14.94 19.62 -1.50
N ARG A 177 13.83 19.81 -0.77
CA ARG A 177 13.73 19.55 0.68
C ARG A 177 13.87 18.07 1.06
N PHE A 178 13.72 17.18 0.09
CA PHE A 178 13.86 15.73 0.26
C PHE A 178 15.22 15.24 -0.26
N ALA A 179 16.18 16.14 -0.45
CA ALA A 179 17.55 15.73 -0.71
C ALA A 179 18.11 15.04 0.56
N PRO A 180 18.93 13.98 0.40
CA PRO A 180 19.66 13.42 1.52
C PRO A 180 20.43 14.52 2.25
N ALA A 181 20.55 14.41 3.57
CA ALA A 181 21.52 15.21 4.29
C ALA A 181 22.88 14.97 3.63
N ALA A 182 23.61 16.05 3.31
CA ALA A 182 24.96 15.92 2.78
C ALA A 182 25.75 15.03 3.74
N ALA A 183 26.27 13.91 3.24
CA ALA A 183 27.20 13.10 4.00
C ALA A 183 28.39 14.00 4.34
N GLY A 184 28.47 14.41 5.61
CA GLY A 184 29.63 15.10 6.15
C GLY A 184 30.80 14.15 6.31
#